data_AF-A0A1X2HWV1-F1
#
_entry.id   AF-A0A1X2HWV1-F1
#
_cell.length_a   1.000
_cell.length_b   1.000
_cell.length_c   1.000
_cell.angle_alpha   90.00
_cell.angle_beta   90.00
_cell.angle_gamma   90.00
#
_symmetry.space_group_name_H-M   'P 1'
#
loop_
_entity.id
_entity.type
_entity.pdbx_description
1 polymer ?
#
loop_
_entity_poly.entity_id
_entity_poly.type
_entity_poly.pdbx_seq_one_letter_code
_entity_poly.pdbx_strand_id
1 'polypeptide(L)'
;MYNRHQGTLTLYNLEFQIPHGPLFFFFYNHPSCVGNENLQQFIRPMMEYGLAMTITSQQSINKLESTQSTCLRRIYGAHNRSSTRIMRHLTNTPSMTERFHSLQLKYVHRMSYQPDDTLVSTMTTLMDPPRTKPGIWHKLIKQPLASRLPYDEDSYIYTPDMIKMYRLELLNALHPQFTLLQQCRPTNKVDLIMLIPMLPRVRSRCIRWRLGWLSGGMPKPCHCGTTITKKHFIQCRHFHSRLRISFATADDPLSFLLNRLPSQPPRARLTINRWNRSWPIICTLLLEMEYLQHPTHVEPTDTDTHDPFLLWIDRHAHPRPTPPPSLPPLT
;
A
#
# COMPACT_ATOMS: atom_id res chain seq x y z
N MET A 1 3.15 -41.42 18.62
CA MET A 1 1.88 -41.74 19.29
C MET A 1 1.20 -40.43 19.68
N TYR A 2 -0.01 -40.21 19.15
CA TYR A 2 -1.07 -39.26 19.58
C TYR A 2 -0.74 -37.74 19.66
N ASN A 3 -1.51 -36.81 19.09
CA ASN A 3 -2.67 -36.85 18.23
C ASN A 3 -2.91 -35.45 17.59
N ARG A 4 -3.70 -35.43 16.51
CA ARG A 4 -4.23 -34.27 15.80
C ARG A 4 -4.95 -33.28 16.73
N HIS A 5 -4.83 -31.99 16.43
CA HIS A 5 -6.01 -31.14 16.36
C HIS A 5 -6.03 -30.41 15.03
N GLN A 6 -6.99 -30.84 14.21
CA GLN A 6 -7.51 -30.10 13.07
C GLN A 6 -8.11 -28.80 13.59
N GLY A 7 -7.54 -27.67 13.18
CA GLY A 7 -8.13 -26.35 13.33
C GLY A 7 -8.57 -25.87 11.95
N THR A 8 -9.86 -26.03 11.68
CA THR A 8 -10.60 -25.44 10.58
C THR A 8 -10.31 -23.94 10.53
N LEU A 9 -9.61 -23.45 9.50
CA LEU A 9 -9.44 -22.02 9.25
C LEU A 9 -10.70 -21.48 8.58
N THR A 10 -11.78 -21.41 9.36
CA THR A 10 -12.93 -20.58 9.07
C THR A 10 -12.50 -19.12 9.16
N LEU A 11 -12.41 -18.45 8.01
CA LEU A 11 -12.30 -17.00 7.86
C LEU A 11 -13.65 -16.33 8.18
N TYR A 12 -14.17 -16.54 9.39
CA TYR A 12 -15.29 -15.78 9.93
C TYR A 12 -14.95 -15.41 11.38
N ASN A 13 -15.14 -14.12 11.70
CA ASN A 13 -14.89 -13.49 12.99
C ASN A 13 -13.41 -13.36 13.40
N LEU A 14 -12.69 -12.45 12.72
CA LEU A 14 -11.66 -11.67 13.41
C LEU A 14 -12.35 -10.49 14.11
N GLU A 15 -13.00 -10.78 15.25
CA GLU A 15 -13.00 -9.80 16.34
C GLU A 15 -11.53 -9.54 16.66
N PHE A 16 -11.03 -8.40 16.17
CA PHE A 16 -9.66 -7.96 16.34
C PHE A 16 -9.41 -7.59 17.80
N GLN A 17 -9.24 -8.58 18.66
CA GLN A 17 -8.65 -8.37 19.98
C GLN A 17 -7.13 -8.34 19.82
N ILE A 18 -6.64 -7.23 19.25
CA ILE A 18 -5.20 -6.93 19.13
C ILE A 18 -4.75 -6.40 20.50
N PRO A 19 -3.84 -7.06 21.22
CA PRO A 19 -3.36 -6.56 22.50
C PRO A 19 -2.62 -5.23 22.29
N HIS A 20 -3.03 -4.24 23.09
CA HIS A 20 -2.52 -2.87 23.09
C HIS A 20 -1.00 -2.83 23.06
N GLY A 21 -0.44 -2.29 21.97
CA GLY A 21 0.98 -2.04 21.82
C GLY A 21 1.21 -0.71 21.10
N PRO A 22 2.33 -0.02 21.37
CA PRO A 22 2.57 1.38 20.97
C PRO A 22 2.90 1.56 19.47
N LEU A 23 2.40 0.70 18.58
CA LEU A 23 2.96 0.55 17.23
C LEU A 23 1.97 0.64 16.08
N PHE A 24 0.71 0.97 16.36
CA PHE A 24 -0.30 1.24 15.34
C PHE A 24 -0.06 2.56 14.59
N PHE A 25 0.81 3.44 15.10
CA PHE A 25 1.02 4.82 14.64
C PHE A 25 1.53 4.97 13.20
N PHE A 26 2.05 3.89 12.60
CA PHE A 26 2.79 3.97 11.33
C PHE A 26 2.03 3.45 10.09
N PHE A 27 0.79 2.94 10.24
CA PHE A 27 0.05 2.22 9.17
C PHE A 27 -1.21 2.94 8.67
N TYR A 28 -1.15 4.27 8.52
CA TYR A 28 -2.33 5.07 8.18
C TYR A 28 -2.93 4.76 6.79
N ASN A 29 -2.16 4.21 5.86
CA ASN A 29 -2.68 3.81 4.55
C ASN A 29 -3.15 2.34 4.51
N HIS A 30 -3.13 1.61 5.64
CA HIS A 30 -3.62 0.25 5.70
C HIS A 30 -5.12 0.27 6.07
N PRO A 31 -6.01 -0.31 5.25
CA PRO A 31 -7.47 -0.30 5.49
C PRO A 31 -7.88 -0.86 6.85
N SER A 32 -7.07 -1.75 7.43
CA SER A 32 -7.30 -2.39 8.74
C SER A 32 -7.03 -1.49 9.94
N CYS A 33 -6.48 -0.28 9.76
CA CYS A 33 -6.04 0.57 10.86
C CYS A 33 -6.98 1.73 11.20
N VAL A 34 -8.16 1.79 10.57
CA VAL A 34 -9.09 2.95 10.61
C VAL A 34 -9.89 3.08 11.93
N GLY A 35 -9.73 2.17 12.89
CA GLY A 35 -10.65 2.05 14.04
C GLY A 35 -10.19 2.55 15.41
N ASN A 36 -9.17 3.41 15.54
CA ASN A 36 -8.71 3.82 16.89
C ASN A 36 -8.50 5.34 16.99
N GLU A 37 -9.57 6.04 17.34
CA GLU A 37 -9.66 7.50 17.40
C GLU A 37 -8.61 8.13 18.33
N ASN A 38 -8.34 7.51 19.49
CA ASN A 38 -7.33 7.98 20.44
C ASN A 38 -5.90 7.95 19.89
N LEU A 39 -5.56 6.90 19.13
CA LEU A 39 -4.23 6.77 18.51
C LEU A 39 -4.02 7.83 17.41
N GLN A 40 -5.10 8.18 16.70
CA GLN A 40 -5.08 9.16 15.62
C GLN A 40 -5.07 10.61 16.14
N GLN A 41 -5.81 10.90 17.20
CA GLN A 41 -6.01 12.26 17.69
C GLN A 41 -4.88 12.77 18.59
N PHE A 42 -4.26 11.91 19.41
CA PHE A 42 -3.30 12.38 20.42
C PHE A 42 -1.88 11.89 20.15
N ILE A 43 -1.71 10.58 20.07
CA ILE A 43 -0.36 10.01 20.10
C ILE A 43 0.35 10.20 18.76
N ARG A 44 -0.37 10.11 17.64
CA ARG A 44 0.20 10.37 16.32
C ARG A 44 0.73 11.81 16.19
N PRO A 45 -0.04 12.88 16.48
CA PRO A 45 0.50 14.23 16.47
C PRO A 45 1.73 14.38 17.36
N MET A 46 1.71 13.90 18.60
CA MET A 46 2.85 13.97 19.51
C MET A 46 4.12 13.33 18.91
N MET A 47 3.99 12.12 18.36
CA MET A 47 5.11 11.43 17.73
C MET A 47 5.59 12.13 16.45
N GLU A 48 4.67 12.59 15.59
CA GLU A 48 5.02 13.28 14.35
C GLU A 48 5.73 14.62 14.63
N TYR A 49 5.24 15.40 15.62
CA TYR A 49 5.90 16.63 16.06
C TYR A 49 7.28 16.35 16.65
N GLY A 50 7.40 15.37 17.54
CA GLY A 50 8.69 14.97 18.13
C GLY A 50 9.71 14.56 17.07
N LEU A 51 9.29 13.78 16.06
CA LEU A 51 10.16 13.39 14.94
C LEU A 51 10.55 14.58 14.07
N ALA A 52 9.68 15.57 13.90
CA ALA A 52 9.95 16.72 13.05
C ALA A 52 10.96 17.71 13.67
N MET A 53 10.95 17.85 15.00
CA MET A 53 11.80 18.81 15.73
C MET A 53 13.16 18.23 16.13
N THR A 54 13.31 16.91 16.16
CA THR A 54 14.50 16.24 16.68
C THR A 54 15.54 15.95 15.61
N ILE A 55 16.80 15.99 16.02
CA ILE A 55 17.92 15.45 15.23
C ILE A 55 18.12 14.03 15.73
N THR A 56 17.45 13.10 15.07
CA THR A 56 17.45 11.70 15.46
C THR A 56 18.69 11.00 14.89
N SER A 57 19.36 10.18 15.71
CA SER A 57 20.48 9.36 15.24
C SER A 57 20.00 8.29 14.26
N GLN A 58 20.88 7.87 13.35
CA GLN A 58 20.56 6.80 12.40
C GLN A 58 20.16 5.50 13.11
N GLN A 59 20.72 5.22 14.30
CA GLN A 59 20.37 4.04 15.10
C GLN A 59 18.90 4.06 15.54
N SER A 60 18.41 5.23 16.00
CA SER A 60 17.02 5.39 16.39
C SER A 60 16.07 5.27 15.20
N ILE A 61 16.43 5.84 14.04
CA ILE A 61 15.66 5.66 12.80
C ILE A 61 15.61 4.18 12.40
N ASN A 62 16.74 3.47 12.47
CA ASN A 62 16.80 2.04 12.18
C ASN A 62 15.94 1.20 13.14
N LYS A 63 15.88 1.57 14.42
CA LYS A 63 15.02 0.92 15.40
C LYS A 63 13.55 1.10 15.03
N LEU A 64 13.13 2.33 14.71
CA LEU A 64 11.77 2.63 14.24
C LEU A 64 11.43 1.88 12.94
N GLU A 65 12.38 1.81 11.99
CA GLU A 65 12.22 1.08 10.72
C GLU A 65 12.04 -0.43 10.94
N SER A 66 12.81 -1.03 11.86
CA SER A 66 12.69 -2.43 12.26
C SER A 66 11.32 -2.71 12.90
N THR A 67 10.88 -1.79 13.76
CA THR A 67 9.58 -1.87 14.40
C THR A 67 8.44 -1.74 13.38
N GLN A 68 8.48 -0.77 12.47
CA GLN A 68 7.53 -0.64 11.36
C GLN A 68 7.50 -1.95 10.54
N SER A 69 8.67 -2.51 10.24
CA SER A 69 8.75 -3.76 9.49
C SER A 69 8.11 -4.94 10.24
N THR A 70 8.27 -5.01 11.56
CA THR A 70 7.64 -6.05 12.39
C THR A 70 6.12 -5.95 12.35
N CYS A 71 5.58 -4.73 12.45
CA CYS A 71 4.14 -4.53 12.39
C CYS A 71 3.56 -4.84 11.01
N LEU A 72 4.22 -4.44 9.92
CA LEU A 72 3.79 -4.83 8.57
C LEU A 72 3.70 -6.34 8.43
N ARG A 73 4.72 -7.06 8.90
CA ARG A 73 4.70 -8.52 8.86
C ARG A 73 3.52 -9.09 9.62
N ARG A 74 3.22 -8.57 10.81
CA ARG A 74 2.05 -9.01 11.59
C ARG A 74 0.73 -8.74 10.87
N ILE A 75 0.55 -7.54 10.32
CA ILE A 75 -0.66 -7.15 9.58
C ILE A 75 -0.91 -8.09 8.39
N TYR A 76 0.15 -8.45 7.65
CA TYR A 76 0.05 -9.35 6.50
C TYR A 76 0.11 -10.84 6.87
N GLY A 77 0.23 -11.22 8.15
CA GLY A 77 0.44 -12.62 8.56
C GLY A 77 1.76 -13.22 8.02
N ALA A 78 2.76 -12.38 7.78
CA ALA A 78 4.02 -12.72 7.15
C ALA A 78 5.01 -13.41 8.09
N HIS A 79 5.89 -14.23 7.52
CA HIS A 79 7.07 -14.72 8.20
C HIS A 79 8.01 -13.56 8.63
N ASN A 80 8.77 -13.74 9.72
CA ASN A 80 9.64 -12.71 10.31
C ASN A 80 10.74 -12.20 9.36
N ARG A 81 11.16 -13.01 8.39
CA ARG A 81 12.16 -12.68 7.35
C ARG A 81 11.56 -12.08 6.08
N SER A 82 10.23 -11.98 5.98
CA SER A 82 9.59 -11.43 4.78
C SER A 82 9.99 -9.97 4.57
N SER A 83 10.27 -9.62 3.32
CA SER A 83 10.51 -8.23 2.94
C SER A 83 9.25 -7.40 3.08
N THR A 84 9.38 -6.23 3.69
CA THR A 84 8.28 -5.28 3.93
C THR A 84 8.21 -4.21 2.85
N ARG A 85 9.16 -4.20 1.90
CA ARG A 85 9.22 -3.21 0.82
C ARG A 85 7.99 -3.25 -0.07
N ILE A 86 7.58 -4.45 -0.48
CA ILE A 86 6.36 -4.64 -1.29
C ILE A 86 5.11 -4.31 -0.47
N MET A 87 5.04 -4.70 0.81
CA MET A 87 3.92 -4.36 1.69
C MET A 87 3.72 -2.85 1.81
N ARG A 88 4.83 -2.11 1.98
CA ARG A 88 4.84 -0.64 1.97
C ARG A 88 4.39 -0.08 0.65
N HIS A 89 4.91 -0.61 -0.46
CA HIS A 89 4.55 -0.15 -1.80
C HIS A 89 3.05 -0.35 -2.08
N LEU A 90 2.48 -1.52 -1.77
CA LEU A 90 1.06 -1.82 -1.96
C LEU A 90 0.14 -0.85 -1.21
N THR A 91 0.58 -0.38 -0.05
CA THR A 91 -0.18 0.54 0.80
C THR A 91 0.29 1.98 0.65
N ASN A 92 1.23 2.30 -0.23
CA ASN A 92 1.87 3.62 -0.28
C ASN A 92 2.40 4.11 1.08
N THR A 93 2.80 3.19 1.96
CA THR A 93 3.35 3.51 3.28
C THR A 93 4.82 3.91 3.13
N PRO A 94 5.24 5.13 3.54
CA PRO A 94 6.64 5.54 3.44
C PRO A 94 7.52 4.75 4.43
N SER A 95 8.81 4.66 4.13
CA SER A 95 9.81 4.25 5.13
C SER A 95 9.91 5.24 6.29
N MET A 96 10.51 4.84 7.41
CA MET A 96 10.75 5.74 8.53
C MET A 96 11.70 6.87 8.14
N THR A 97 12.68 6.59 7.29
CA THR A 97 13.56 7.63 6.73
C THR A 97 12.79 8.62 5.86
N GLU A 98 11.96 8.14 4.93
CA GLU A 98 11.10 9.01 4.10
C GLU A 98 10.16 9.87 4.95
N ARG A 99 9.52 9.24 5.94
CA ARG A 99 8.58 9.90 6.85
C ARG A 99 9.29 10.97 7.68
N PHE A 100 10.48 10.67 8.19
CA PHE A 100 11.30 11.60 8.94
C PHE A 100 11.67 12.84 8.11
N HIS A 101 12.22 12.66 6.90
CA HIS A 101 12.54 13.79 6.02
C HIS A 101 11.31 14.60 5.63
N SER A 102 10.19 13.93 5.36
CA SER A 102 8.92 14.61 5.01
C SER A 102 8.39 15.45 6.18
N LEU A 103 8.50 14.94 7.41
CA LEU A 103 8.07 15.65 8.62
C LEU A 103 8.99 16.83 8.92
N GLN A 104 10.31 16.65 8.82
CA GLN A 104 11.27 17.73 9.00
C GLN A 104 11.08 18.84 7.98
N LEU A 105 10.87 18.52 6.70
CA LEU A 105 10.58 19.53 5.67
C LEU A 105 9.33 20.34 6.02
N LYS A 106 8.24 19.66 6.41
CA LYS A 106 7.00 20.33 6.82
C LYS A 106 7.23 21.23 8.03
N TYR A 107 8.05 20.80 8.97
CA TYR A 107 8.36 21.59 10.16
C TYR A 107 9.23 22.80 9.83
N VAL A 108 10.33 22.62 9.10
CA VAL A 108 11.21 23.72 8.66
C VAL A 108 10.39 24.75 7.89
N HIS A 109 9.57 24.31 6.95
CA HIS A 109 8.70 25.20 6.22
C HIS A 109 7.75 25.97 7.15
N ARG A 110 7.02 25.29 8.05
CA ARG A 110 6.09 25.99 8.97
C ARG A 110 6.77 27.05 9.83
N MET A 111 7.99 26.78 10.26
CA MET A 111 8.80 27.69 11.07
C MET A 111 9.33 28.88 10.27
N SER A 112 9.61 28.71 8.97
CA SER A 112 10.09 29.80 8.11
C SER A 112 9.02 30.83 7.74
N TYR A 113 7.73 30.47 7.76
CA TYR A 113 6.61 31.34 7.39
C TYR A 113 5.65 31.58 8.55
N GLN A 114 6.17 31.51 9.78
CA GLN A 114 5.38 31.76 10.97
C GLN A 114 5.24 33.28 11.19
N PRO A 115 4.06 33.80 11.58
CA PRO A 115 3.90 35.20 11.89
C PRO A 115 4.84 35.69 13.01
N ASP A 116 5.29 36.95 12.90
CA ASP A 116 6.26 37.56 13.82
C ASP A 116 5.74 37.72 15.26
N ASP A 117 4.42 37.74 15.44
CA ASP A 117 3.72 37.84 16.73
C ASP A 117 3.63 36.52 17.50
N THR A 118 4.12 35.43 16.92
CA THR A 118 4.08 34.13 17.59
C THR A 118 5.21 33.99 18.61
N LEU A 119 4.90 33.34 19.74
CA LEU A 119 5.86 32.99 20.79
C LEU A 119 7.13 32.34 20.21
N VAL A 120 6.99 31.51 19.18
CA VAL A 120 8.11 30.82 18.53
C VAL A 120 9.00 31.79 17.76
N SER A 121 8.45 32.75 17.02
CA SER A 121 9.22 33.79 16.35
C SER A 121 10.00 34.61 17.39
N THR A 122 9.31 35.08 18.44
CA THR A 122 9.92 35.83 19.55
C THR A 122 11.02 35.03 20.26
N MET A 123 10.79 33.74 20.55
CA MET A 123 11.79 32.87 21.16
C MET A 123 12.98 32.62 20.23
N THR A 124 12.78 32.53 18.91
CA THR A 124 13.87 32.32 17.96
C THR A 124 14.77 33.55 17.88
N THR A 125 14.19 34.76 17.90
CA THR A 125 14.93 36.03 17.94
C THR A 125 15.67 36.25 19.27
N LEU A 126 15.06 35.85 20.40
CA LEU A 126 15.64 36.03 21.73
C LEU A 126 16.69 34.97 22.09
N MET A 127 16.59 33.76 21.53
CA MET A 127 17.48 32.64 21.85
C MET A 127 18.63 32.45 20.85
N ASP A 128 18.85 33.37 19.92
CA ASP A 128 19.91 33.23 18.91
C ASP A 128 21.29 33.17 19.60
N PRO A 129 21.93 31.97 19.75
CA PRO A 129 23.04 31.83 20.68
C PRO A 129 24.33 32.44 20.10
N PRO A 130 25.25 32.92 20.94
CA PRO A 130 26.58 33.30 20.50
C PRO A 130 27.32 32.09 19.89
N ARG A 131 27.43 32.13 18.56
CA ARG A 131 28.38 31.47 17.64
C ARG A 131 29.44 30.58 18.32
N THR A 132 29.12 29.31 18.60
CA THR A 132 30.14 28.26 18.76
C THR A 132 29.67 26.86 18.39
N LYS A 133 28.36 26.56 18.44
CA LYS A 133 27.80 25.29 17.94
C LYS A 133 26.57 25.55 17.08
N PRO A 134 26.44 24.91 15.89
CA PRO A 134 25.25 25.07 15.08
C PRO A 134 24.04 24.52 15.86
N GLY A 135 23.08 25.41 16.12
CA GLY A 135 21.83 25.08 16.78
C GLY A 135 21.02 24.01 16.03
N ILE A 136 20.02 23.44 16.70
CA ILE A 136 19.14 22.42 16.12
C ILE A 136 18.54 22.91 14.79
N TRP A 137 18.13 24.18 14.75
CA TRP A 137 17.59 24.85 13.57
C TRP A 137 18.55 24.84 12.37
N HIS A 138 19.83 25.19 12.58
CA HIS A 138 20.84 25.17 11.52
C HIS A 138 21.07 23.78 10.92
N LYS A 139 20.95 22.74 11.76
CA LYS A 139 21.08 21.34 11.33
C LYS A 139 19.81 20.83 10.61
N LEU A 140 18.64 21.38 10.93
CA LEU A 140 17.38 21.06 10.25
C LEU A 140 17.30 21.68 8.86
N ILE A 141 17.69 22.96 8.70
CA ILE A 141 17.73 23.63 7.40
C ILE A 141 18.71 22.95 6.44
N LYS A 142 19.84 22.46 6.96
CA LYS A 142 20.86 21.76 6.16
C LYS A 142 20.49 20.33 5.74
N GLN A 143 19.31 19.84 6.09
CA GLN A 143 18.86 18.51 5.66
C GLN A 143 18.68 18.45 4.13
N PRO A 144 18.89 17.28 3.49
CA PRO A 144 18.92 17.15 2.03
C PRO A 144 17.62 17.55 1.32
N LEU A 145 16.49 17.45 2.01
CA LEU A 145 15.18 17.82 1.49
C LEU A 145 14.84 19.29 1.79
N ALA A 146 15.23 19.78 2.96
CA ALA A 146 15.00 21.15 3.39
C ALA A 146 15.85 22.16 2.61
N SER A 147 17.06 21.78 2.21
CA SER A 147 17.94 22.59 1.36
C SER A 147 17.40 22.83 -0.05
N ARG A 148 16.38 22.08 -0.48
CA ARG A 148 15.72 22.24 -1.78
C ARG A 148 14.51 23.19 -1.72
N LEU A 149 14.17 23.73 -0.55
CA LEU A 149 13.05 24.67 -0.41
C LEU A 149 13.35 25.96 -1.19
N PRO A 150 12.40 26.43 -2.03
CA PRO A 150 12.52 27.75 -2.65
C PRO A 150 12.44 28.84 -1.57
N TYR A 151 13.10 29.97 -1.81
CA TYR A 151 13.10 31.13 -0.91
C TYR A 151 11.79 31.94 -0.95
N ASP A 152 10.87 31.60 -1.86
CA ASP A 152 9.67 32.38 -2.18
C ASP A 152 8.52 32.18 -1.17
N GLU A 153 7.66 33.20 -0.99
CA GLU A 153 6.55 33.19 -0.01
C GLU A 153 5.45 32.16 -0.33
N ASP A 154 5.30 31.77 -1.59
CA ASP A 154 4.29 30.78 -2.04
C ASP A 154 4.71 29.31 -1.85
N SER A 155 5.77 29.05 -1.09
CA SER A 155 6.35 27.72 -0.87
C SER A 155 5.40 26.68 -0.26
N TYR A 156 4.31 27.10 0.41
CA TYR A 156 3.31 26.19 0.99
C TYR A 156 2.66 25.29 -0.07
N ILE A 157 2.46 25.84 -1.27
CA ILE A 157 1.85 25.15 -2.41
C ILE A 157 2.75 24.00 -2.89
N TYR A 158 4.07 24.13 -2.74
CA TYR A 158 5.05 23.21 -3.33
C TYR A 158 5.51 22.09 -2.39
N THR A 159 5.36 22.22 -1.06
CA THR A 159 5.82 21.18 -0.12
C THR A 159 5.20 19.78 -0.37
N PRO A 160 3.90 19.62 -0.71
CA PRO A 160 3.35 18.31 -1.01
C PRO A 160 3.96 17.70 -2.28
N ASP A 161 4.20 18.52 -3.31
CA ASP A 161 4.78 18.07 -4.58
C ASP A 161 6.27 17.74 -4.44
N MET A 162 7.03 18.51 -3.66
CA MET A 162 8.42 18.18 -3.31
C MET A 162 8.51 16.82 -2.60
N ILE A 163 7.64 16.56 -1.61
CA ILE A 163 7.59 15.26 -0.93
C ILE A 163 7.24 14.14 -1.92
N LYS A 164 6.27 14.39 -2.80
CA LYS A 164 5.85 13.41 -3.81
C LYS A 164 6.99 13.09 -4.79
N MET A 165 7.71 14.09 -5.26
CA MET A 165 8.87 13.93 -6.16
C MET A 165 10.01 13.20 -5.46
N TYR A 166 10.35 13.59 -4.23
CA TYR A 166 11.38 12.91 -3.43
C TYR A 166 11.07 11.43 -3.22
N ARG A 167 9.81 11.10 -2.87
CA ARG A 167 9.41 9.70 -2.74
C ARG A 167 9.46 8.95 -4.06
N LEU A 168 9.22 9.63 -5.19
CA LEU A 168 9.31 9.01 -6.52
C LEU A 168 10.77 8.75 -6.92
N GLU A 169 11.68 9.68 -6.63
CA GLU A 169 13.13 9.50 -6.79
C GLU A 169 13.62 8.26 -6.04
N LEU A 170 13.24 8.13 -4.76
CA LEU A 170 13.60 6.97 -3.94
C LEU A 170 13.00 5.66 -4.47
N LEU A 171 11.73 5.68 -4.91
CA LEU A 171 11.10 4.50 -5.52
C LEU A 171 11.86 4.08 -6.78
N ASN A 172 12.18 5.03 -7.66
CA ASN A 172 12.89 4.78 -8.93
C ASN A 172 14.31 4.23 -8.68
N ALA A 173 15.00 4.69 -7.65
CA ALA A 173 16.31 4.15 -7.27
C ALA A 173 16.23 2.69 -6.78
N LEU A 174 15.13 2.32 -6.12
CA LEU A 174 14.90 0.95 -5.61
C LEU A 174 14.35 0.00 -6.67
N HIS A 175 13.56 0.50 -7.62
CA HIS A 175 12.88 -0.29 -8.63
C HIS A 175 13.80 -1.28 -9.39
N PRO A 176 14.98 -0.90 -9.91
CA PRO A 176 15.85 -1.84 -10.63
C PRO A 176 16.46 -2.92 -9.73
N GLN A 177 16.52 -2.71 -8.41
CA GLN A 177 17.17 -3.63 -7.48
C GLN A 177 16.27 -4.81 -7.06
N PHE A 178 14.94 -4.72 -7.24
CA PHE A 178 14.00 -5.72 -6.72
C PHE A 178 12.99 -6.18 -7.78
N THR A 179 13.13 -7.43 -8.24
CA THR A 179 12.25 -8.02 -9.28
C THR A 179 10.76 -7.96 -8.92
N LEU A 180 10.38 -8.20 -7.67
CA LEU A 180 8.97 -8.12 -7.25
C LEU A 180 8.43 -6.67 -7.28
N LEU A 181 9.30 -5.68 -7.05
CA LEU A 181 8.93 -4.27 -7.13
C LEU A 181 8.76 -3.86 -8.59
N GLN A 182 9.59 -4.38 -9.50
CA GLN A 182 9.47 -4.16 -10.94
C GLN A 182 8.14 -4.65 -11.52
N GLN A 183 7.56 -5.67 -10.90
CA GLN A 183 6.25 -6.21 -11.28
C GLN A 183 5.09 -5.36 -10.75
N CYS A 184 5.33 -4.44 -9.81
CA CYS A 184 4.33 -3.52 -9.27
C CYS A 184 4.23 -2.24 -10.13
N ARG A 185 3.39 -1.28 -9.73
CA ARG A 185 3.24 -0.01 -10.47
C ARG A 185 4.41 0.93 -10.16
N PRO A 186 4.95 1.66 -11.15
CA PRO A 186 6.04 2.61 -10.92
C PRO A 186 5.54 3.95 -10.33
N THR A 187 4.57 3.91 -9.41
CA THR A 187 3.93 5.12 -8.85
C THR A 187 3.69 4.99 -7.36
N ASN A 188 3.85 6.10 -6.62
CA ASN A 188 3.53 6.19 -5.19
C ASN A 188 2.03 6.37 -4.95
N LYS A 189 1.26 5.31 -5.20
CA LYS A 189 -0.19 5.24 -4.95
C LYS A 189 -0.52 3.91 -4.31
N VAL A 190 -1.61 3.88 -3.54
CA VAL A 190 -2.13 2.63 -2.99
C VAL A 190 -2.47 1.71 -4.16
N ASP A 191 -2.05 0.45 -4.11
CA ASP A 191 -2.37 -0.52 -5.16
C ASP A 191 -3.88 -0.75 -5.15
N LEU A 192 -4.51 -0.70 -6.33
CA LEU A 192 -5.95 -0.82 -6.48
C LEU A 192 -6.48 -2.18 -6.01
N ILE A 193 -5.63 -3.21 -5.88
CA ILE A 193 -6.01 -4.47 -5.22
C ILE A 193 -6.57 -4.22 -3.81
N MET A 194 -6.09 -3.17 -3.12
CA MET A 194 -6.56 -2.77 -1.80
C MET A 194 -7.86 -1.97 -1.84
N LEU A 195 -8.23 -1.37 -2.98
CA LEU A 195 -9.32 -0.40 -3.09
C LEU A 195 -10.55 -0.93 -3.82
N ILE A 196 -10.37 -1.74 -4.86
CA ILE A 196 -11.50 -2.22 -5.67
C ILE A 196 -12.36 -3.21 -4.87
N PRO A 197 -13.69 -3.21 -5.07
CA PRO A 197 -14.55 -4.21 -4.45
C PRO A 197 -14.22 -5.58 -5.05
N MET A 198 -13.92 -6.54 -4.19
CA MET A 198 -13.72 -7.94 -4.53
C MET A 198 -13.84 -8.77 -3.25
N LEU A 199 -14.09 -10.06 -3.42
CA LEU A 199 -14.16 -11.02 -2.32
C LEU A 199 -12.84 -11.02 -1.52
N PRO A 200 -12.88 -11.08 -0.17
CA PRO A 200 -11.69 -11.07 0.67
C PRO A 200 -10.63 -12.13 0.29
N ARG A 201 -11.07 -13.33 -0.10
CA ARG A 201 -10.19 -14.42 -0.54
C ARG A 201 -9.46 -14.12 -1.85
N VAL A 202 -10.14 -13.50 -2.81
CA VAL A 202 -9.53 -13.08 -4.08
C VAL A 202 -8.49 -12.00 -3.80
N ARG A 203 -8.80 -11.05 -2.92
CA ARG A 203 -7.85 -10.02 -2.47
C ARG A 203 -6.61 -10.63 -1.82
N SER A 204 -6.80 -11.58 -0.90
CA SER A 204 -5.69 -12.31 -0.27
C SER A 204 -4.79 -13.01 -1.29
N ARG A 205 -5.37 -13.66 -2.31
CA ARG A 205 -4.61 -14.30 -3.39
C ARG A 205 -3.83 -13.28 -4.23
N CYS A 206 -4.46 -12.16 -4.61
CA CYS A 206 -3.80 -11.07 -5.33
C CYS A 206 -2.63 -10.48 -4.53
N ILE A 207 -2.81 -10.27 -3.22
CA ILE A 207 -1.76 -9.79 -2.32
C ILE A 207 -0.61 -10.81 -2.26
N ARG A 208 -0.89 -12.10 -2.07
CA ARG A 208 0.15 -13.16 -2.06
C ARG A 208 0.91 -13.24 -3.37
N TRP A 209 0.24 -13.06 -4.51
CA TRP A 209 0.88 -12.96 -5.83
C TRP A 209 1.88 -11.79 -5.92
N ARG A 210 1.50 -10.62 -5.40
CA ARG A 210 2.38 -9.44 -5.32
C ARG A 210 3.58 -9.66 -4.42
N LEU A 211 3.36 -10.32 -3.29
CA LEU A 211 4.40 -10.63 -2.32
C LEU A 211 5.32 -11.77 -2.75
N GLY A 212 5.00 -12.49 -3.83
CA GLY A 212 5.74 -13.65 -4.30
C GLY A 212 5.61 -14.86 -3.35
N TRP A 213 4.56 -14.91 -2.55
CA TRP A 213 4.33 -15.97 -1.57
C TRP A 213 3.62 -17.14 -2.22
N LEU A 214 4.41 -18.00 -2.86
CA LEU A 214 3.92 -19.07 -3.74
C LEU A 214 4.07 -20.49 -3.18
N SER A 215 4.77 -20.69 -2.07
CA SER A 215 5.13 -22.05 -1.63
C SER A 215 4.98 -22.27 -0.13
N GLY A 216 4.36 -21.33 0.61
CA GLY A 216 4.19 -21.49 2.06
C GLY A 216 5.51 -21.74 2.81
N GLY A 217 6.64 -21.29 2.26
CA GLY A 217 7.99 -21.41 2.84
C GLY A 217 8.83 -22.57 2.29
N MET A 218 8.23 -23.69 1.90
CA MET A 218 8.96 -24.85 1.35
C MET A 218 8.66 -25.02 -0.13
N PRO A 219 9.67 -25.08 -1.02
CA PRO A 219 9.42 -25.25 -2.44
C PRO A 219 8.65 -26.55 -2.72
N LYS A 220 7.40 -26.43 -3.16
CA LYS A 220 6.55 -27.57 -3.51
C LYS A 220 6.74 -27.90 -4.99
N PRO A 221 6.75 -29.19 -5.38
CA PRO A 221 6.75 -29.56 -6.78
C PRO A 221 5.39 -29.22 -7.42
N CYS A 222 5.43 -28.77 -8.66
CA CYS A 222 4.26 -28.70 -9.53
C CYS A 222 3.87 -30.10 -10.01
N HIS A 223 2.69 -30.25 -10.59
CA HIS A 223 2.24 -31.50 -11.21
C HIS A 223 3.19 -32.01 -12.32
N CYS A 224 3.94 -31.12 -12.96
CA CYS A 224 4.95 -31.49 -13.95
C CYS A 224 6.33 -31.85 -13.34
N GLY A 225 6.44 -31.92 -12.01
CA GLY A 225 7.67 -32.30 -11.29
C GLY A 225 8.65 -31.16 -11.00
N THR A 226 8.48 -29.97 -11.59
CA THR A 226 9.36 -28.81 -11.36
C THR A 226 8.96 -28.03 -10.12
N THR A 227 9.94 -27.42 -9.43
CA THR A 227 9.69 -26.54 -8.27
C THR A 227 8.81 -25.34 -8.63
N ILE A 228 7.78 -25.08 -7.81
CA ILE A 228 6.86 -23.95 -8.00
C ILE A 228 7.60 -22.63 -7.78
N THR A 229 7.79 -21.89 -8.88
CA THR A 229 8.21 -20.49 -8.90
C THR A 229 7.22 -19.67 -9.71
N LYS A 230 7.26 -18.34 -9.60
CA LYS A 230 6.36 -17.45 -10.34
C LYS A 230 6.50 -17.64 -11.85
N LYS A 231 7.73 -17.68 -12.34
CA LYS A 231 8.06 -17.94 -13.76
C LYS A 231 7.56 -19.30 -14.22
N HIS A 232 7.85 -20.35 -13.43
CA HIS A 232 7.38 -21.69 -13.74
C HIS A 232 5.85 -21.74 -13.84
N PHE A 233 5.14 -21.13 -12.89
CA PHE A 233 3.68 -21.16 -12.87
C PHE A 233 3.06 -20.44 -14.08
N ILE A 234 3.63 -19.29 -14.47
CA ILE A 234 3.24 -18.55 -15.68
C ILE A 234 3.33 -19.44 -16.93
N GLN A 235 4.43 -20.21 -17.05
CA GLN A 235 4.67 -21.11 -18.17
C GLN A 235 3.78 -22.36 -18.11
N CYS A 236 3.80 -23.09 -16.99
CA CYS A 236 3.11 -24.36 -16.80
C CYS A 236 1.57 -24.23 -16.90
N ARG A 237 1.00 -23.10 -16.44
CA ARG A 237 -0.45 -22.84 -16.55
C ARG A 237 -0.83 -21.94 -17.73
N HIS A 238 0.11 -21.69 -18.64
CA HIS A 238 -0.10 -20.93 -19.88
C HIS A 238 -0.79 -19.57 -19.68
N PHE A 239 -0.31 -18.77 -18.72
CA PHE A 239 -0.93 -17.49 -18.37
C PHE A 239 -1.10 -16.56 -19.57
N HIS A 240 -0.10 -16.48 -20.44
CA HIS A 240 -0.12 -15.66 -21.66
C HIS A 240 -1.30 -15.98 -22.58
N SER A 241 -1.51 -17.29 -22.85
CA SER A 241 -2.61 -17.76 -23.69
C SER A 241 -3.95 -17.46 -23.03
N ARG A 242 -4.11 -17.82 -21.74
CA ARG A 242 -5.36 -17.66 -21.00
C ARG A 242 -5.76 -16.19 -20.82
N LEU A 243 -4.81 -15.32 -20.49
CA LEU A 243 -5.04 -13.89 -20.30
C LEU A 243 -5.05 -13.10 -21.61
N ARG A 244 -4.71 -13.73 -22.75
CA ARG A 244 -4.55 -13.12 -24.07
C ARG A 244 -3.56 -11.96 -24.07
N ILE A 245 -2.38 -12.21 -23.48
CA ILE A 245 -1.26 -11.26 -23.41
C ILE A 245 -0.04 -11.91 -24.05
N SER A 246 0.55 -11.24 -25.04
CA SER A 246 1.75 -11.74 -25.73
C SER A 246 2.97 -11.75 -24.79
N PHE A 247 3.88 -12.70 -25.02
CA PHE A 247 5.21 -12.70 -24.39
C PHE A 247 5.98 -11.42 -24.67
N ALA A 248 5.77 -10.79 -25.83
CA ALA A 248 6.39 -9.51 -26.18
C ALA A 248 5.85 -8.32 -25.35
N THR A 249 4.69 -8.47 -24.71
CA THR A 249 4.06 -7.38 -23.95
C THR A 249 4.50 -7.32 -22.50
N ALA A 250 4.60 -8.45 -21.82
CA ALA A 250 4.99 -8.51 -20.41
C ALA A 250 5.36 -9.93 -19.98
N ASP A 251 6.54 -10.12 -19.36
CA ASP A 251 6.97 -11.42 -18.81
C ASP A 251 6.02 -11.99 -17.74
N ASP A 252 5.36 -11.09 -16.99
CA ASP A 252 4.35 -11.43 -15.99
C ASP A 252 2.99 -10.85 -16.40
N PRO A 253 2.18 -11.60 -17.17
CA PRO A 253 0.91 -11.13 -17.68
C PRO A 253 -0.12 -10.87 -16.58
N LEU A 254 -0.06 -11.57 -15.45
CA LEU A 254 -0.98 -11.35 -14.33
C LEU A 254 -0.64 -10.05 -13.60
N SER A 255 0.62 -9.82 -13.24
CA SER A 255 1.03 -8.56 -12.63
C SER A 255 0.79 -7.35 -13.56
N PHE A 256 0.96 -7.54 -14.88
CA PHE A 256 0.63 -6.54 -15.88
C PHE A 256 -0.85 -6.14 -15.85
N LEU A 257 -1.77 -7.11 -15.76
CA LEU A 257 -3.20 -6.81 -15.63
C LEU A 257 -3.52 -6.15 -14.29
N LEU A 258 -2.98 -6.66 -13.18
CA LEU A 258 -3.21 -6.09 -11.85
C LEU A 258 -2.75 -4.62 -11.78
N ASN A 259 -1.64 -4.26 -12.45
CA ASN A 259 -1.18 -2.88 -12.59
C ASN A 259 -2.13 -1.98 -13.39
N ARG A 260 -3.06 -2.56 -14.17
CA ARG A 260 -4.03 -1.87 -15.02
C ARG A 260 -5.46 -1.93 -14.48
N LEU A 261 -5.65 -2.44 -13.27
CA LEU A 261 -6.96 -2.39 -12.61
C LEU A 261 -7.52 -0.96 -12.69
N PRO A 262 -8.83 -0.80 -12.90
CA PRO A 262 -9.44 0.52 -12.97
C PRO A 262 -9.54 1.12 -11.57
N SER A 263 -9.19 2.40 -11.43
CA SER A 263 -9.35 3.14 -10.16
C SER A 263 -10.78 3.62 -9.93
N GLN A 264 -11.57 3.69 -11.00
CA GLN A 264 -12.98 4.05 -11.02
C GLN A 264 -13.69 3.16 -12.05
N PRO A 265 -15.02 2.95 -11.93
CA PRO A 265 -15.76 2.12 -12.87
C PRO A 265 -15.54 2.59 -14.31
N PRO A 266 -15.10 1.71 -15.23
CA PRO A 266 -14.81 2.09 -16.60
C PRO A 266 -16.10 2.44 -17.35
N ARG A 267 -16.09 3.54 -18.11
CA ARG A 267 -17.21 3.95 -18.97
C ARG A 267 -17.17 3.29 -20.36
N ALA A 268 -15.97 2.97 -20.84
CA ALA A 268 -15.77 2.42 -22.17
C ALA A 268 -16.15 0.93 -22.22
N ARG A 269 -17.10 0.57 -23.11
CA ARG A 269 -17.58 -0.81 -23.29
C ARG A 269 -16.46 -1.81 -23.61
N LEU A 270 -15.44 -1.39 -24.35
CA LEU A 270 -14.26 -2.23 -24.64
C LEU A 270 -13.48 -2.59 -23.37
N THR A 271 -13.34 -1.65 -22.43
CA THR A 271 -12.65 -1.86 -21.15
C THR A 271 -13.49 -2.74 -20.23
N ILE A 272 -14.81 -2.52 -20.18
CA ILE A 272 -15.76 -3.37 -19.46
C ILE A 272 -15.67 -4.82 -19.97
N ASN A 273 -15.84 -5.03 -21.28
CA ASN A 273 -15.77 -6.36 -21.89
C ASN A 273 -14.42 -7.05 -21.65
N ARG A 274 -13.31 -6.28 -21.66
CA ARG A 274 -11.98 -6.81 -21.35
C ARG A 274 -11.92 -7.33 -19.91
N TRP A 275 -12.42 -6.57 -18.94
CA TRP A 275 -12.42 -7.00 -17.53
C TRP A 275 -13.41 -8.12 -17.24
N ASN A 276 -14.61 -8.09 -17.85
CA ASN A 276 -15.59 -9.18 -17.73
C ASN A 276 -15.02 -10.51 -18.25
N ARG A 277 -14.14 -10.48 -19.26
CA ARG A 277 -13.42 -11.67 -19.72
C ARG A 277 -12.21 -12.02 -18.84
N SER A 278 -11.37 -11.05 -18.52
CA SER A 278 -10.07 -11.30 -17.89
C SER A 278 -10.18 -11.59 -16.39
N TRP A 279 -11.14 -10.98 -15.68
CA TRP A 279 -11.25 -11.11 -14.23
C TRP A 279 -11.61 -12.54 -13.75
N PRO A 280 -12.59 -13.25 -14.34
CA PRO A 280 -12.83 -14.64 -14.01
C PRO A 280 -11.58 -15.51 -14.20
N ILE A 281 -10.85 -15.30 -15.30
CA ILE A 281 -9.63 -16.04 -15.61
C ILE A 281 -8.55 -15.77 -14.56
N ILE A 282 -8.38 -14.52 -14.12
CA ILE A 282 -7.46 -14.16 -13.02
C ILE A 282 -7.86 -14.91 -11.75
N CYS A 283 -9.13 -14.89 -11.38
CA CYS A 283 -9.63 -15.56 -10.18
C CYS A 283 -9.39 -17.08 -10.24
N THR A 284 -9.65 -17.72 -11.38
CA THR A 284 -9.40 -19.15 -11.58
C THR A 284 -7.90 -19.46 -11.52
N LEU A 285 -7.04 -18.68 -12.16
CA LEU A 285 -5.58 -18.88 -12.10
C LEU A 285 -5.06 -18.80 -10.67
N LEU A 286 -5.51 -17.81 -9.91
CA LEU A 286 -5.16 -17.63 -8.51
C LEU A 286 -5.73 -18.74 -7.61
N LEU A 287 -6.89 -19.31 -7.94
CA LEU A 287 -7.47 -20.44 -7.22
C LEU A 287 -6.72 -21.75 -7.54
N GLU A 288 -6.35 -21.98 -8.80
CA GLU A 288 -5.51 -23.12 -9.19
C GLU A 288 -4.17 -23.10 -8.44
N MET A 289 -3.58 -21.91 -8.27
CA MET A 289 -2.40 -21.73 -7.42
C MET A 289 -2.63 -22.17 -5.99
N GLU A 290 -3.78 -21.79 -5.41
CA GLU A 290 -4.17 -22.18 -4.06
C GLU A 290 -4.19 -23.70 -3.94
N TYR A 291 -4.87 -24.38 -4.86
CA TYR A 291 -4.99 -25.82 -4.84
C TYR A 291 -3.64 -26.54 -5.02
N LEU A 292 -2.74 -25.98 -5.84
CA LEU A 292 -1.38 -26.53 -5.95
C LEU A 292 -0.61 -26.43 -4.62
N GLN A 293 -0.78 -25.31 -3.92
CA GLN A 293 -0.07 -25.07 -2.67
C GLN A 293 -0.72 -25.79 -1.49
N HIS A 294 -2.04 -25.90 -1.50
CA HIS A 294 -2.85 -26.43 -0.43
C HIS A 294 -3.88 -27.39 -1.04
N PRO A 295 -3.51 -28.66 -1.28
CA PRO A 295 -4.42 -29.65 -1.86
C PRO A 295 -5.67 -29.90 -1.01
N THR A 296 -5.59 -29.64 0.29
CA THR A 296 -6.71 -29.74 1.24
C THR A 296 -7.54 -28.45 1.33
N HIS A 297 -7.25 -27.45 0.50
CA HIS A 297 -8.04 -26.21 0.46
C HIS A 297 -9.48 -26.52 0.06
N VAL A 298 -10.43 -25.94 0.78
CA VAL A 298 -11.85 -26.03 0.48
C VAL A 298 -12.34 -24.62 0.19
N GLU A 299 -12.88 -24.39 -1.00
CA GLU A 299 -13.46 -23.09 -1.32
C GLU A 299 -14.78 -22.94 -0.58
N PRO A 300 -14.96 -21.86 0.20
CA PRO A 300 -16.25 -21.59 0.83
C PRO A 300 -17.33 -21.48 -0.24
N THR A 301 -18.43 -22.20 -0.05
CA THR A 301 -19.63 -22.09 -0.90
C THR A 301 -20.36 -20.82 -0.49
N ASP A 302 -20.01 -19.68 -1.11
CA ASP A 302 -20.79 -18.47 -0.93
C ASP A 302 -22.13 -18.62 -1.66
N THR A 303 -23.22 -18.28 -0.98
CA THR A 303 -24.57 -18.20 -1.55
C THR A 303 -24.76 -16.97 -2.45
N ASP A 304 -23.86 -15.99 -2.37
CA ASP A 304 -23.87 -14.80 -3.23
C ASP A 304 -23.35 -15.15 -4.64
N THR A 305 -24.28 -15.21 -5.59
CA THR A 305 -24.06 -15.66 -6.97
C THR A 305 -23.25 -14.66 -7.82
N HIS A 306 -22.88 -13.50 -7.27
CA HIS A 306 -22.32 -12.40 -8.04
C HIS A 306 -20.98 -11.90 -7.51
N ASP A 307 -19.98 -11.82 -8.40
CA ASP A 307 -18.66 -11.26 -8.09
C ASP A 307 -18.77 -9.73 -7.87
N PRO A 308 -18.37 -9.20 -6.68
CA PRO A 308 -18.46 -7.77 -6.37
C PRO A 308 -17.72 -6.86 -7.34
N PHE A 309 -16.61 -7.33 -7.92
CA PHE A 309 -15.83 -6.56 -8.88
C PHE A 309 -16.57 -6.42 -10.21
N LEU A 310 -17.16 -7.51 -10.70
CA LEU A 310 -17.93 -7.50 -11.94
C LEU A 310 -19.20 -6.66 -11.80
N LEU A 311 -19.92 -6.79 -10.67
CA LEU A 311 -21.07 -5.93 -10.37
C LEU A 311 -20.69 -4.45 -10.34
N TRP A 312 -19.54 -4.12 -9.76
CA TRP A 312 -19.06 -2.74 -9.69
C TRP A 312 -18.68 -2.17 -11.07
N ILE A 313 -18.17 -3.01 -11.98
CA ILE A 313 -17.92 -2.61 -13.37
C ILE A 313 -19.23 -2.43 -14.15
N ASP A 314 -20.19 -3.35 -14.00
CA ASP A 314 -21.42 -3.37 -14.79
C ASP A 314 -22.44 -2.31 -14.34
N ARG A 315 -22.57 -2.03 -13.03
CA ARG A 315 -23.51 -1.02 -12.49
C ARG A 315 -23.33 0.39 -13.04
N HIS A 316 -22.16 0.70 -13.59
CA HIS A 316 -21.82 2.01 -14.14
C HIS A 316 -21.73 2.01 -15.67
N ALA A 317 -21.95 0.87 -16.33
CA ALA A 317 -22.13 0.79 -17.77
C ALA A 317 -23.50 1.35 -18.21
N HIS A 318 -24.47 1.44 -17.29
CA HIS A 318 -25.82 1.94 -17.52
C HIS A 318 -26.13 3.07 -16.51
N PRO A 319 -26.03 4.35 -16.90
CA PRO A 319 -26.62 5.42 -16.10
C PRO A 319 -28.11 5.13 -15.94
N ARG A 320 -28.68 5.35 -14.74
CA ARG A 320 -30.14 5.23 -14.55
C ARG A 320 -30.86 6.03 -15.64
N PRO A 321 -31.97 5.51 -16.21
CA PRO A 321 -32.84 6.35 -17.03
C PRO A 321 -33.27 7.56 -16.20
N THR A 322 -33.12 8.75 -16.79
CA THR A 322 -33.63 10.00 -16.21
C THR A 322 -35.10 9.80 -15.83
N PRO A 323 -35.52 10.22 -14.62
CA PRO A 323 -36.93 10.14 -14.26
C PRO A 323 -37.76 10.93 -15.28
N PRO A 324 -38.96 10.43 -15.65
CA PRO A 324 -39.83 11.15 -16.57
C PRO A 324 -40.15 12.54 -16.00
N PRO A 325 -40.29 13.57 -16.86
CA PRO A 325 -40.59 14.92 -16.42
C PRO A 325 -41.87 14.90 -15.57
N SER A 326 -41.78 15.43 -14.36
CA SER A 326 -42.91 15.56 -13.45
C SER A 326 -44.02 16.35 -14.13
N LEU A 327 -45.20 15.75 -14.24
CA LEU A 327 -46.41 16.41 -14.74
C LEU A 327 -46.68 17.68 -13.90
N PRO A 328 -47.05 18.80 -14.53
CA PRO A 328 -47.38 20.02 -13.80
C PRO A 328 -48.60 19.79 -12.89
N PRO A 329 -48.67 20.49 -11.75
CA PRO A 329 -49.77 20.33 -10.82
C PRO A 329 -51.09 20.72 -11.52
N LEU A 330 -52.07 19.83 -11.43
CA LEU A 330 -53.46 20.13 -11.78
C LEU A 330 -53.96 21.23 -10.84
N THR A 331 -54.59 22.23 -11.47
CA THR A 331 -55.06 23.48 -10.86
C THR A 331 -56.28 23.29 -9.99
#